data_AF-A0A818U5V9-F1
#
_entry.id   AF-A0A818U5V9-F1
#
_cell.length_a   1.000
_cell.length_b   1.000
_cell.length_c   1.000
_cell.angle_alpha   90.00
_cell.angle_beta   90.00
_cell.angle_gamma   90.00
#
_symmetry.space_group_name_H-M   'P 1'
#
loop_
_entity.id
_entity.type
_entity.pdbx_description
1 polymer ?
#
loop_
_entity_poly.entity_id
_entity_poly.type
_entity_poly.pdbx_seq_one_letter_code
_entity_poly.pdbx_strand_id
1 'polypeptide(L)'
;MKWEIYMGHQLIFNSITLFTDLEACRQFIATKRDQYIFLIVSGTFGETLVPLVHKYVRLDSIYVFCGQPEKHTWTKQFGKIKLVDKNIEPICQAIVSDAAQCEEDLKNHS
;
A
#
# COMPACT_ATOMS: atom_id res chain seq x y z
N MET A 1 -23.03 -10.81 -33.61
CA MET A 1 -21.73 -10.13 -33.44
C MET A 1 -21.51 -9.94 -31.96
N LYS A 2 -20.49 -10.61 -31.43
CA LYS A 2 -20.26 -10.87 -30.00
C LYS A 2 -19.15 -9.91 -29.57
N TRP A 3 -19.47 -8.95 -28.69
CA TRP A 3 -18.51 -7.98 -28.18
C TRP A 3 -17.75 -8.56 -26.98
N GLU A 4 -16.86 -9.52 -27.24
CA GLU A 4 -15.86 -9.96 -26.27
C GLU A 4 -14.55 -9.24 -26.57
N ILE A 5 -14.47 -7.97 -26.18
CA ILE A 5 -13.17 -7.34 -25.94
C ILE A 5 -12.77 -7.78 -24.53
N TYR A 6 -12.02 -8.87 -24.43
CA TYR A 6 -11.25 -9.19 -23.22
C TYR A 6 -10.19 -8.09 -23.05
N MET A 7 -10.57 -7.01 -22.38
CA MET A 7 -9.60 -6.08 -21.79
C MET A 7 -8.86 -6.85 -20.71
N GLY A 8 -7.59 -7.16 -20.98
CA GLY A 8 -6.72 -7.90 -20.09
C GLY A 8 -6.53 -7.19 -18.75
N HIS A 9 -6.43 -8.01 -17.70
CA HIS A 9 -6.05 -7.66 -16.32
C HIS A 9 -7.00 -6.69 -15.61
N GLN A 10 -8.07 -7.26 -15.04
CA GLN A 10 -8.67 -6.68 -13.83
C GLN A 10 -7.58 -6.58 -12.77
N LEU A 11 -7.28 -5.38 -12.29
CA LEU A 11 -6.64 -5.20 -11.00
C LEU A 11 -7.44 -6.02 -9.99
N ILE A 12 -6.89 -7.14 -9.50
CA ILE A 12 -7.52 -7.92 -8.43
C ILE A 12 -7.29 -7.17 -7.11
N PHE A 13 -7.87 -5.97 -6.96
CA PHE A 13 -8.00 -5.30 -5.67
C PHE A 13 -9.09 -6.03 -4.89
N ASN A 14 -8.75 -7.16 -4.27
CA ASN A 14 -9.77 -8.04 -3.68
C ASN A 14 -10.36 -7.53 -2.36
N SER A 15 -9.87 -6.42 -1.80
CA SER A 15 -10.48 -5.78 -0.62
C SER A 15 -9.77 -4.49 -0.24
N ILE A 16 -10.53 -3.44 0.09
CA ILE A 16 -10.06 -2.31 0.89
C ILE A 16 -10.48 -2.57 2.33
N THR A 17 -9.52 -2.61 3.27
CA THR A 17 -9.82 -2.77 4.69
C THR A 17 -9.33 -1.56 5.46
N LEU A 18 -10.22 -0.94 6.25
CA LEU A 18 -9.92 0.23 7.06
C LEU A 18 -9.73 -0.18 8.52
N PHE A 19 -8.74 0.43 9.17
CA PHE A 19 -8.44 0.19 10.57
C PHE A 19 -8.29 1.52 11.31
N THR A 20 -8.88 1.59 12.49
CA THR A 20 -8.64 2.66 13.47
C THR A 20 -7.84 2.16 14.68
N ASP A 21 -7.78 0.85 14.87
CA ASP A 21 -7.03 0.18 15.92
C ASP A 21 -5.68 -0.34 15.40
N LEU A 22 -4.63 -0.09 16.18
CA LEU A 22 -3.25 -0.42 15.82
C LEU A 22 -3.01 -1.93 15.81
N GLU A 23 -3.49 -2.64 16.83
CA GLU A 23 -3.25 -4.08 16.97
C GLU A 23 -4.03 -4.88 15.92
N ALA A 24 -5.27 -4.49 15.63
CA ALA A 24 -6.08 -5.09 14.57
C ALA A 24 -5.41 -4.94 13.20
N CYS A 25 -4.88 -3.75 12.89
CA CYS A 25 -4.15 -3.52 11.65
C CYS A 25 -2.87 -4.37 11.57
N ARG A 26 -2.08 -4.38 12.65
CA ARG A 26 -0.85 -5.18 12.75
C ARG A 26 -1.13 -6.67 12.58
N GLN A 27 -2.16 -7.18 13.24
CA GLN A 27 -2.55 -8.59 13.18
C GLN A 27 -3.06 -8.96 11.78
N PHE A 28 -3.82 -8.09 11.13
CA PHE A 28 -4.27 -8.30 9.76
C PHE A 28 -3.09 -8.47 8.81
N ILE A 29 -2.14 -7.54 8.84
CA ILE A 29 -0.91 -7.60 8.03
C ILE A 29 -0.12 -8.88 8.37
N ALA A 30 -0.03 -9.28 9.64
CA ALA A 30 0.68 -10.49 10.02
C ALA A 30 0.02 -11.80 9.55
N THR A 31 -1.30 -11.82 9.35
CA THR A 31 -2.06 -13.05 9.12
C THR A 31 -2.28 -13.38 7.64
N LYS A 32 -2.39 -12.37 6.77
CA LYS A 32 -2.61 -12.58 5.32
C LYS A 32 -1.30 -12.99 4.62
N ARG A 33 -1.05 -14.29 4.45
CA ARG A 33 0.23 -14.80 3.90
C ARG A 33 0.29 -14.81 2.38
N ASP A 34 -0.86 -14.95 1.72
CA ASP A 34 -0.94 -15.16 0.26
C ASP A 34 -1.28 -13.87 -0.51
N GLN A 35 -1.08 -12.69 0.10
CA GLN A 35 -1.46 -11.41 -0.49
C GLN A 35 -0.38 -10.35 -0.25
N TYR A 36 -0.03 -9.62 -1.29
CA TYR A 36 0.75 -8.38 -1.18
C TYR A 36 -0.16 -7.25 -0.70
N ILE A 37 0.39 -6.40 0.17
CA ILE A 37 -0.35 -5.34 0.84
C ILE A 37 0.28 -3.99 0.49
N PHE A 38 -0.54 -3.10 -0.05
CA PHE A 38 -0.29 -1.66 -0.13
C PHE A 38 -0.93 -0.99 1.07
N LEU A 39 -0.13 -0.30 1.89
CA LEU A 39 -0.60 0.30 3.14
C LEU A 39 -0.71 1.82 3.01
N ILE A 40 -1.90 2.38 3.23
CA ILE A 40 -2.10 3.81 3.41
C ILE A 40 -2.28 4.09 4.91
N VAL A 41 -1.52 5.02 5.47
CA VAL A 41 -1.59 5.40 6.89
C VAL A 41 -1.62 6.91 7.06
N SER A 42 -2.20 7.37 8.18
CA SER A 42 -2.02 8.76 8.60
C SER A 42 -0.61 8.98 9.16
N GLY A 43 -0.17 10.24 9.22
CA GLY A 43 1.18 10.56 9.72
C GLY A 43 1.47 10.06 11.14
N THR A 44 0.57 10.34 12.09
CA THR A 44 0.75 9.93 13.50
C THR A 44 0.52 8.45 13.73
N PHE A 45 -0.49 7.86 13.08
CA PHE A 45 -0.74 6.42 13.18
C PHE A 45 0.40 5.63 12.53
N GLY A 46 0.88 6.10 11.37
CA GLY A 46 2.02 5.54 10.66
C GLY A 46 3.31 5.58 11.47
N GLU A 47 3.57 6.66 12.20
CA GLU A 47 4.75 6.77 13.07
C GLU A 47 4.84 5.65 14.11
N THR A 48 3.68 5.18 14.59
CA THR A 48 3.62 4.08 15.56
C THR A 48 3.57 2.71 14.88
N LEU A 49 2.80 2.56 13.79
CA LEU A 49 2.58 1.27 13.13
C LEU A 49 3.75 0.85 12.24
N VAL A 50 4.31 1.75 11.43
CA VAL A 50 5.32 1.42 10.41
C VAL A 50 6.57 0.76 11.00
N PRO A 51 7.16 1.23 12.12
CA PRO A 51 8.29 0.55 12.75
C PRO A 51 8.02 -0.92 13.10
N LEU A 52 6.76 -1.29 13.35
CA LEU A 52 6.35 -2.65 13.72
C LEU A 52 6.17 -3.56 12.50
N VAL A 53 5.81 -3.00 11.34
CA VAL A 53 5.35 -3.78 10.18
C VAL A 53 6.22 -3.67 8.94
N HIS A 54 7.13 -2.67 8.85
CA HIS A 54 7.90 -2.40 7.63
C HIS A 54 8.76 -3.59 7.18
N LYS A 55 9.17 -4.47 8.11
CA LYS A 55 9.98 -5.66 7.81
C LYS A 55 9.18 -6.82 7.21
N TYR A 56 7.85 -6.77 7.24
CA TYR A 56 7.05 -7.84 6.64
C TYR A 56 7.21 -7.84 5.13
N VAL A 57 7.68 -8.96 4.58
CA VAL A 57 7.93 -9.15 3.14
C VAL A 57 6.69 -8.82 2.31
N ARG A 58 5.51 -9.22 2.77
CA ARG A 58 4.23 -9.00 2.09
C ARG A 58 3.76 -7.55 2.01
N LEU A 59 4.33 -6.67 2.83
CA LEU A 59 4.02 -5.25 2.78
C LEU A 59 4.93 -4.66 1.71
N ASP A 60 4.38 -4.43 0.52
CA ASP A 60 5.15 -3.97 -0.64
C ASP A 60 5.53 -2.50 -0.45
N SER A 61 4.50 -1.65 -0.34
CA SER A 61 4.64 -0.20 -0.32
C SER A 61 3.76 0.43 0.75
N ILE A 62 4.27 1.54 1.31
CA ILE A 62 3.60 2.36 2.32
C ILE A 62 3.43 3.77 1.77
N TYR A 63 2.23 4.33 1.94
CA TYR A 63 1.88 5.69 1.57
C TYR A 63 1.35 6.40 2.80
N VAL A 64 1.82 7.63 3.03
CA VAL A 64 1.44 8.41 4.20
C VAL A 64 0.58 9.59 3.76
N PHE A 65 -0.68 9.57 4.16
CA PHE A 65 -1.63 10.65 3.93
C PHE A 65 -1.70 11.54 5.17
N CYS A 66 -1.20 12.77 5.11
CA CYS A 66 -1.21 13.67 6.26
C CYS A 66 -1.26 15.14 5.86
N GLY A 67 -2.01 15.96 6.59
CA GLY A 67 -2.07 17.40 6.36
C GLY A 67 -0.74 18.16 6.53
N GLN A 68 0.26 17.57 7.18
CA GLN A 68 1.58 18.18 7.41
C GLN A 68 2.74 17.21 7.12
N PRO A 69 2.96 16.82 5.84
CA PRO A 69 4.01 15.87 5.44
C PRO A 69 5.39 16.21 5.99
N GLU A 70 5.72 17.50 6.05
CA GLU A 70 7.02 18.03 6.49
C GLU A 70 7.35 17.72 7.95
N LYS A 71 6.33 17.49 8.80
CA LYS A 71 6.52 17.14 10.21
C LYS A 71 6.91 15.67 10.41
N HIS A 72 6.65 14.82 9.44
CA HIS A 72 6.84 13.37 9.55
C HIS A 72 8.19 12.94 8.99
N THR A 73 9.28 13.46 9.57
CA THR A 73 10.66 13.15 9.16
C THR A 73 11.04 11.69 9.35
N TRP A 74 10.37 10.98 10.26
CA TRP A 74 10.50 9.53 10.49
C TRP A 74 10.31 8.73 9.20
N THR A 75 9.51 9.22 8.27
CA THR A 75 9.20 8.54 7.00
C THR A 75 10.45 8.25 6.17
N LYS A 76 11.45 9.12 6.24
CA LYS A 76 12.72 8.98 5.49
C LYS A 76 13.56 7.78 5.94
N GLN A 77 13.26 7.19 7.10
CA GLN A 77 13.99 6.05 7.65
C GLN A 77 13.54 4.72 7.07
N PHE A 78 12.41 4.68 6.36
CA PHE A 78 11.79 3.44 5.89
C PHE A 78 11.73 3.42 4.36
N GLY A 79 12.57 2.58 3.74
CA GLY A 79 12.65 2.49 2.27
C GLY A 79 11.37 2.01 1.57
N LYS A 80 10.41 1.44 2.31
CA LYS A 80 9.09 1.06 1.78
C LYS A 80 8.09 2.21 1.71
N ILE A 81 8.42 3.37 2.29
CA ILE A 81 7.57 4.56 2.15
C ILE A 81 7.87 5.19 0.81
N LYS A 82 6.92 5.08 -0.12
CA LYS A 82 7.06 5.59 -1.48
C LYS A 82 6.60 7.04 -1.62
N LEU A 83 5.57 7.44 -0.86
CA LEU A 83 5.00 8.78 -0.95
C LEU A 83 4.43 9.25 0.38
N VAL A 84 4.64 10.53 0.68
CA VAL A 84 4.04 11.26 1.79
C VAL A 84 3.39 12.51 1.20
N ASP A 85 2.07 12.63 1.26
CA ASP A 85 1.35 13.75 0.68
C ASP A 85 0.16 14.18 1.55
N LYS A 86 -0.24 15.44 1.39
CA LYS A 86 -1.43 16.01 2.03
C LYS A 86 -2.70 15.81 1.22
N ASN A 87 -2.55 15.44 -0.05
CA ASN A 87 -3.64 15.15 -0.96
C ASN A 87 -3.70 13.64 -1.20
N ILE A 88 -4.91 13.11 -1.32
CA ILE A 88 -5.11 11.69 -1.58
C ILE A 88 -4.89 11.33 -3.06
N GLU A 89 -5.08 12.28 -3.97
CA GLU A 89 -4.97 12.04 -5.43
C GLU A 89 -3.57 11.54 -5.85
N PRO A 90 -2.44 12.16 -5.44
CA PRO A 90 -1.11 11.64 -5.76
C PRO A 90 -0.86 10.25 -5.18
N ILE A 91 -1.44 9.95 -4.00
CA ILE A 91 -1.34 8.65 -3.36
C ILE A 91 -2.08 7.59 -4.18
N CYS A 92 -3.31 7.89 -4.62
CA CYS A 92 -4.07 6.99 -5.48
C CYS A 92 -3.33 6.70 -6.80
N GLN A 93 -2.77 7.73 -7.43
CA GLN A 93 -1.99 7.57 -8.67
C GLN A 93 -0.76 6.68 -8.46
N ALA A 94 -0.03 6.89 -7.36
CA ALA A 94 1.13 6.07 -7.02
C ALA A 94 0.74 4.60 -6.79
N ILE A 95 -0.36 4.34 -6.07
CA ILE A 95 -0.87 2.98 -5.83
C ILE A 95 -1.22 2.29 -7.15
N VAL A 96 -1.92 2.97 -8.07
CA VAL A 96 -2.27 2.39 -9.38
C VAL A 96 -1.01 2.03 -10.17
N SER A 97 -0.02 2.92 -10.18
CA SER A 97 1.26 2.67 -10.85
C SER A 97 2.02 1.49 -10.24
N ASP A 98 2.11 1.44 -8.90
CA ASP A 98 2.84 0.41 -8.19
C ASP A 98 2.14 -0.96 -8.28
N ALA A 99 0.81 -0.98 -8.29
CA ALA A 99 0.03 -2.20 -8.51
C ALA A 99 0.26 -2.76 -9.92
N ALA A 100 0.27 -1.91 -10.94
CA ALA A 100 0.57 -2.32 -12.31
C ALA A 100 2.00 -2.92 -12.44
N GLN A 101 2.99 -2.32 -11.77
CA GLN A 101 4.35 -2.85 -11.75
C GLN A 101 4.41 -4.21 -11.04
N CYS A 102 3.74 -4.36 -9.90
CA CYS A 102 3.68 -5.65 -9.19
C CYS A 102 3.07 -6.76 -10.05
N GLU A 103 2.04 -6.46 -10.85
CA GLU A 103 1.47 -7.43 -11.78
C GLU A 103 2.45 -7.83 -12.87
N GLU A 104 3.25 -6.90 -13.40
CA GLU A 104 4.29 -7.18 -14.37
C GLU A 104 5.41 -8.04 -13.77
N ASP A 105 5.88 -7.71 -12.56
CA ASP A 105 6.93 -8.45 -11.87
C ASP A 105 6.50 -9.90 -11.60
N LEU A 106 5.25 -10.12 -11.19
CA LEU A 106 4.70 -11.46 -10.99
C LEU A 106 4.62 -12.27 -12.29
N LYS A 107 4.30 -11.62 -13.42
CA LYS A 107 4.30 -12.28 -14.75
C LYS A 107 5.70 -12.69 -15.18
N ASN A 108 6.70 -11.87 -14.91
CA ASN A 108 8.08 -12.10 -15.34
C ASN A 108 8.83 -13.14 -14.49
N HIS A 109 8.26 -13.52 -13.33
CA HIS A 109 8.81 -14.54 -12.43
C HIS A 109 7.97 -15.82 -12.36
N SER A 110 6.99 -15.98 -13.26
CA SER A 110 6.16 -17.19 -13.44
C SER A 110 6.65 -18.04 -14.62
#